data_AF-A0A934HG89-F1
#
_entry.id   AF-A0A934HG89-F1
#
_cell.length_a   1.000
_cell.length_b   1.000
_cell.length_c   1.000
_cell.angle_alpha   90.00
_cell.angle_beta   90.00
_cell.angle_gamma   90.00
#
_symmetry.space_group_name_H-M   'P 1'
#
loop_
_entity.id
_entity.type
_entity.pdbx_description
1 polymer ?
#
loop_
_entity_poly.entity_id
_entity_poly.type
_entity_poly.pdbx_seq_one_letter_code
_entity_poly.pdbx_strand_id
1 'polypeptide(L)'
;SQLPLLFHPNWMHVYWSVPGILFQAALLVAGLLTLMFWLLDFRIRPERSSPWTWRERVLELLSLPLMAVLTLICVALPVLHAQTRLMLGRAIQFRVTPKL
;
A
#
# COMPACT_ATOMS: atom_id res chain seq x y z
N SER A 1 -13.89 -5.01 1.74
CA SER A 1 -14.75 -6.02 2.42
C SER A 1 -16.19 -5.84 1.98
N GLN A 2 -16.86 -6.89 1.51
CA GLN A 2 -18.27 -6.89 1.07
C GLN A 2 -19.26 -7.14 2.24
N LEU A 3 -18.74 -7.14 3.47
CA LEU A 3 -19.47 -7.37 4.72
C LEU A 3 -20.76 -6.53 4.86
N PRO A 4 -20.80 -5.24 4.48
CA PRO A 4 -22.03 -4.45 4.53
C PRO A 4 -23.13 -4.90 3.56
N LEU A 5 -22.76 -5.51 2.43
CA LEU A 5 -23.70 -5.98 1.40
C LEU A 5 -24.54 -7.18 1.89
N LEU A 6 -23.96 -7.96 2.80
CA LEU A 6 -24.60 -9.13 3.42
C LEU A 6 -25.67 -8.71 4.44
N PHE A 7 -25.49 -7.55 5.08
CA PHE A 7 -26.42 -7.00 6.07
C PHE A 7 -27.46 -6.02 5.47
N HIS A 8 -27.13 -5.33 4.38
CA HIS A 8 -28.03 -4.40 3.70
C HIS A 8 -27.98 -4.55 2.16
N PRO A 9 -28.81 -5.43 1.57
CA PRO A 9 -28.80 -5.70 0.12
C PRO A 9 -29.24 -4.49 -0.72
N ASN A 10 -29.95 -3.53 -0.11
CA ASN A 10 -30.42 -2.30 -0.76
C ASN A 10 -29.30 -1.37 -1.21
N TRP A 11 -28.02 -1.67 -0.96
CA TRP A 11 -26.90 -0.82 -1.35
C TRP A 11 -26.23 -1.30 -2.65
N MET A 12 -26.72 -2.38 -3.25
CA MET A 12 -26.16 -2.98 -4.47
C MET A 12 -25.97 -1.97 -5.61
N HIS A 13 -26.94 -1.08 -5.85
CA HIS A 13 -26.86 -0.08 -6.91
C HIS A 13 -25.73 0.94 -6.70
N VAL A 14 -25.32 1.20 -5.46
CA VAL A 14 -24.16 2.05 -5.15
C VAL A 14 -22.85 1.33 -5.43
N TYR A 15 -22.78 0.01 -5.22
CA TYR A 15 -21.58 -0.79 -5.54
C TYR A 15 -21.33 -0.93 -7.05
N TRP A 16 -22.39 -1.07 -7.85
CA TRP A 16 -22.31 -1.15 -9.31
C TRP A 16 -22.18 0.23 -9.98
N SER A 17 -22.16 1.32 -9.21
CA SER A 17 -21.88 2.65 -9.72
C SER A 17 -20.39 2.80 -10.10
N VAL A 18 -20.08 3.72 -11.01
CA VAL A 18 -18.69 3.99 -11.45
C VAL A 18 -17.74 4.26 -10.26
N PRO A 19 -18.11 5.09 -9.24
CA PRO A 19 -17.28 5.26 -8.04
C PRO A 19 -17.08 3.98 -7.23
N GLY A 20 -18.11 3.11 -7.14
CA GLY A 20 -18.05 1.84 -6.42
C GLY A 20 -17.05 0.86 -7.03
N ILE A 21 -17.05 0.76 -8.36
CA ILE A 21 -16.12 -0.09 -9.12
C ILE A 21 -14.68 0.42 -8.98
N LEU A 22 -14.46 1.74 -9.10
CA LEU A 22 -13.16 2.36 -8.88
C LEU A 22 -12.62 2.10 -7.48
N PHE A 23 -13.47 2.20 -6.46
CA PHE A 23 -13.09 1.91 -5.08
C PHE A 23 -12.73 0.44 -4.88
N GLN A 24 -13.48 -0.50 -5.47
CA GLN A 24 -13.14 -1.93 -5.47
C GLN A 24 -11.80 -2.21 -6.15
N ALA A 25 -11.55 -1.59 -7.31
CA ALA A 25 -10.29 -1.72 -8.03
C ALA A 25 -9.13 -1.18 -7.19
N ALA A 26 -9.30 -0.02 -6.54
CA ALA A 26 -8.30 0.55 -5.64
C ALA A 26 -7.99 -0.38 -4.45
N LEU A 27 -9.03 -0.96 -3.83
CA LEU A 27 -8.85 -1.94 -2.75
C LEU A 27 -8.13 -3.20 -3.23
N LEU A 28 -8.45 -3.69 -4.43
CA LEU A 28 -7.79 -4.85 -5.02
C LEU A 28 -6.31 -4.55 -5.25
N VAL A 29 -5.98 -3.44 -5.90
CA VAL A 29 -4.60 -3.01 -6.15
C VAL A 29 -3.84 -2.83 -4.83
N ALA A 30 -4.44 -2.17 -3.84
CA ALA A 30 -3.83 -2.00 -2.52
C ALA A 30 -3.54 -3.34 -1.85
N GLY A 31 -4.51 -4.27 -1.84
CA GLY A 31 -4.32 -5.61 -1.27
C GLY A 31 -3.25 -6.41 -2.00
N LEU A 32 -3.19 -6.31 -3.33
CA LEU A 32 -2.21 -7.00 -4.15
C LEU A 32 -0.80 -6.47 -3.89
N LEU A 33 -0.65 -5.15 -3.77
CA LEU A 33 0.61 -4.51 -3.37
C LEU A 33 1.02 -4.93 -1.96
N THR A 34 0.11 -4.93 -0.98
CA THR A 34 0.40 -5.39 0.38
C THR A 34 0.87 -6.85 0.40
N LEU A 35 0.21 -7.73 -0.36
CA LEU A 35 0.64 -9.12 -0.52
C LEU A 35 2.04 -9.21 -1.12
N MET A 36 2.31 -8.42 -2.17
CA MET A 36 3.62 -8.41 -2.83
C MET A 36 4.74 -7.95 -1.87
N PHE A 37 4.49 -6.89 -1.09
CA PHE A 37 5.41 -6.42 -0.06
C PHE A 37 5.65 -7.48 1.01
N TRP A 38 4.60 -8.18 1.44
CA TRP A 38 4.73 -9.26 2.41
C TRP A 38 5.56 -10.43 1.88
N LEU A 39 5.37 -10.82 0.62
CA LEU A 39 6.17 -11.85 -0.04
C LEU A 39 7.64 -11.44 -0.21
N LEU A 40 7.89 -10.19 -0.58
CA LEU A 40 9.25 -9.64 -0.66
C LEU A 40 9.93 -9.64 0.70
N ASP A 41 9.23 -9.21 1.75
CA ASP A 41 9.75 -9.20 3.10
C ASP A 41 10.07 -10.62 3.58
N PHE A 42 9.19 -11.59 3.29
CA PHE A 42 9.45 -12.99 3.60
C PHE A 42 10.67 -13.55 2.85
N ARG A 43 10.87 -13.15 1.58
CA ARG A 43 11.99 -13.64 0.74
C ARG A 43 13.33 -12.99 1.06
N ILE A 44 13.33 -11.73 1.51
CA ILE A 44 14.55 -10.99 1.87
C ILE A 44 15.04 -11.37 3.27
N ARG A 45 14.14 -11.88 4.13
CA ARG A 45 14.52 -12.35 5.47
C ARG A 45 15.54 -13.50 5.34
N PRO A 46 16.75 -13.35 5.89
CA PRO A 46 17.75 -14.42 5.86
C PRO A 46 17.29 -15.61 6.71
N GLU A 47 17.70 -16.80 6.30
CA GLU A 47 17.38 -18.08 6.93
C GLU A 47 17.87 -18.08 8.39
N ARG A 48 16.96 -18.24 9.35
CA ARG A 48 17.29 -18.14 10.78
C ARG A 48 17.83 -19.46 11.33
N SER A 49 18.91 -19.38 12.09
CA SER A 49 19.61 -20.52 12.70
C SER A 49 19.06 -20.99 14.06
N SER A 50 18.07 -20.30 14.65
CA SER A 50 17.57 -20.56 16.01
C SER A 50 16.03 -20.60 16.07
N PRO A 51 15.42 -21.48 16.92
CA PRO A 51 13.97 -21.54 17.09
C PRO A 51 13.40 -20.26 17.71
N TRP A 52 12.21 -19.87 17.26
CA TRP A 52 11.55 -18.62 17.64
C TRP A 52 11.19 -18.57 19.13
N THR A 53 11.58 -17.49 19.80
CA THR A 53 11.01 -17.11 21.08
C THR A 53 9.69 -16.35 20.91
N TRP A 54 8.77 -16.44 21.88
CA TRP A 54 7.46 -15.79 21.83
C TRP A 54 7.52 -14.26 21.64
N ARG A 55 8.58 -13.61 22.15
CA ARG A 55 8.80 -12.17 21.99
C ARG A 55 9.14 -11.79 20.55
N GLU A 56 9.95 -12.60 19.87
CA GLU A 56 10.28 -12.39 18.45
C GLU A 56 9.03 -12.54 17.59
N ARG A 57 8.11 -13.44 17.97
CA ARG A 57 6.82 -13.64 17.30
C ARG A 57 5.98 -12.37 17.25
N VAL A 58 5.91 -11.66 18.38
CA VAL A 58 5.16 -10.40 18.52
C VAL A 58 5.84 -9.27 17.77
N LEU A 59 7.17 -9.16 17.88
CA LEU A 59 7.95 -8.15 17.15
C LEU A 59 7.86 -8.32 15.63
N GLU A 60 7.80 -9.57 15.16
CA GLU A 60 7.62 -9.87 13.73
C GLU A 60 6.22 -9.51 13.25
N LEU A 61 5.19 -9.77 14.06
CA LEU A 61 3.83 -9.37 13.75
C LEU A 61 3.67 -7.83 13.77
N LEU A 62 4.43 -7.14 14.63
CA LEU A 62 4.52 -5.67 14.64
C LEU A 62 5.30 -5.10 13.44
N SER A 63 6.21 -5.88 12.85
CA SER A 63 6.99 -5.43 11.68
C SER A 63 6.13 -5.27 10.42
N LEU A 64 5.04 -6.04 10.29
CA LEU A 64 4.06 -5.93 9.20
C LEU A 64 3.39 -4.55 9.11
N PRO A 65 2.71 -4.04 10.16
CA PRO A 65 2.14 -2.71 10.12
C PRO A 65 3.21 -1.62 10.05
N LEU A 66 4.38 -1.83 10.67
CA LEU A 66 5.48 -0.87 10.61
C LEU A 66 6.00 -0.69 9.16
N MET A 67 6.11 -1.78 8.40
CA MET A 67 6.44 -1.74 6.97
C MET A 67 5.37 -0.99 6.17
N ALA A 68 4.09 -1.27 6.39
CA ALA A 68 3.01 -0.56 5.71
C ALA A 68 3.04 0.95 5.99
N VAL A 69 3.31 1.36 7.23
CA VAL A 69 3.49 2.77 7.61
C VAL A 69 4.70 3.38 6.90
N LEU A 70 5.81 2.66 6.83
CA LEU A 70 7.01 3.10 6.12
C LEU A 70 6.76 3.26 4.62
N THR A 71 6.04 2.34 3.98
CA THR A 71 5.65 2.46 2.57
C THR A 71 4.72 3.66 2.34
N LEU A 72 3.77 3.91 3.23
CA LEU A 72 2.87 5.07 3.14
C LEU A 72 3.67 6.38 3.19
N ILE A 73 4.58 6.51 4.16
CA ILE A 73 5.34 7.74 4.38
C ILE A 73 6.42 7.93 3.30
N CYS A 74 7.21 6.90 3.01
CA CYS A 74 8.36 7.02 2.12
C CYS A 74 8.02 6.88 0.63
N VAL A 75 6.90 6.25 0.26
CA VAL A 75 6.52 6.04 -1.14
C VAL A 75 5.23 6.77 -1.48
N ALA A 76 4.14 6.52 -0.74
CA ALA A 76 2.84 7.10 -1.12
C ALA A 76 2.83 8.62 -0.97
N LEU A 77 3.41 9.16 0.11
CA LEU A 77 3.48 10.60 0.36
C LEU A 77 4.23 11.39 -0.74
N PRO A 78 5.47 11.02 -1.14
CA PRO A 78 6.14 11.73 -2.23
C PRO A 78 5.45 11.54 -3.59
N VAL A 79 4.85 10.39 -3.86
CA VAL A 79 4.07 10.16 -5.09
C VAL A 79 2.84 11.05 -5.14
N LEU A 80 2.07 11.13 -4.05
CA LEU A 80 0.92 12.03 -3.92
C LEU A 80 1.33 13.48 -4.11
N HIS A 81 2.42 13.92 -3.49
CA HIS A 81 2.94 15.27 -3.66
C HIS A 81 3.35 15.54 -5.12
N ALA A 82 4.06 14.63 -5.77
CA ALA A 82 4.44 14.76 -7.18
C ALA A 82 3.21 14.83 -8.10
N GLN A 83 2.24 13.95 -7.91
CA GLN A 83 0.98 13.95 -8.68
C GLN A 83 0.19 15.24 -8.45
N THR A 84 0.08 15.70 -7.20
CA THR A 84 -0.60 16.96 -6.86
C THR A 84 0.09 18.16 -7.51
N ARG A 85 1.43 18.21 -7.52
CA ARG A 85 2.19 19.25 -8.24
C ARG A 85 1.91 19.24 -9.74
N LEU A 86 1.86 18.07 -10.36
CA LEU A 86 1.56 17.93 -11.78
C LEU A 86 0.13 18.36 -12.12
N MET A 87 -0.86 17.96 -11.29
CA MET A 87 -2.25 18.41 -11.44
C MET A 87 -2.40 19.93 -11.28
N LEU A 88 -1.60 20.56 -10.42
CA LEU A 88 -1.54 22.01 -10.24
C LEU A 88 -0.75 22.71 -11.37
N GLY A 89 -0.34 22.01 -12.42
CA GLY A 89 0.39 22.57 -13.57
C GLY A 89 1.82 23.00 -13.26
N ARG A 90 2.36 22.69 -12.08
CA ARG A 90 3.76 22.96 -11.75
C ARG A 90 4.64 21.84 -12.29
N ALA A 91 5.18 22.04 -13.49
CA ALA A 91 6.17 21.15 -14.08
C ALA A 91 7.41 21.04 -13.17
N ILE A 92 7.88 19.81 -12.98
CA ILE A 92 9.13 19.54 -12.27
C ILE A 92 10.27 20.04 -13.17
N GLN A 93 10.83 21.20 -12.85
CA GLN A 93 12.03 21.67 -13.52
C GLN A 93 13.20 20.80 -13.06
N PHE A 94 13.54 19.79 -13.85
CA PHE A 94 14.76 19.02 -13.66
C PHE A 94 15.95 19.90 -14.03
N ARG A 95 16.53 20.56 -13.03
CA ARG A 95 17.83 21.21 -13.19
C ARG A 95 18.89 20.12 -13.14
N VAL A 96 19.19 19.54 -14.29
CA VAL A 96 20.28 18.56 -14.43
C VAL A 96 21.62 19.27 -14.34
N THR A 97 22.49 18.78 -13.47
CA THR A 97 23.90 19.14 -13.45
C THR A 97 24.55 18.54 -14.71
N PRO A 98 25.35 19.29 -15.49
CA PRO A 98 26.12 18.69 -16.57
C PRO A 98 27.02 17.60 -15.98
N LYS A 99 26.99 16.42 -16.60
CA LYS A 99 27.87 15.31 -16.23
C LYS A 99 29.27 15.65 -16.73
N LEU A 100 30.23 15.74 -15.79
CA LEU A 100 31.67 15.86 -16.09
C LEU A 100 32.20 14.58 -16.73
#